data_AF-A0A7V2SR79-F1
#
_entry.id   AF-A0A7V2SR79-F1
#
_cell.length_a   1.000
_cell.length_b   1.000
_cell.length_c   1.000
_cell.angle_alpha   90.00
_cell.angle_beta   90.00
_cell.angle_gamma   90.00
#
_symmetry.space_group_name_H-M   'P 1'
#
loop_
_entity.id
_entity.type
_entity.pdbx_description
1 polymer ?
#
loop_
_entity_poly.entity_id
_entity_poly.type
_entity_poly.pdbx_seq_one_letter_code
_entity_poly.pdbx_strand_id
1 'polypeptide(L)'
;MRLDKKQLNKMLNQALDERYSIDKLPNSVADQYNIKPGYHIKCDNKILTKKPLGVNLAEAKAKLRAWILLNIQRPDKYERHRLALDFLYATYPKCFVPLKNKKDKRYALAIGIRQDIIKDMVDKLPFEFSLKDIQMGLGRYCMSKKYRKLKSTVGTPRVNLKGEIVGEVTEEEVKLFLASENQLNVHQKTIPKIRVKNTFSQKKSGRTMSKPKVVRIEVQSLKVTLPLKPEQIPRDILPPAGIPGAAKMKVYWDIVLVGNGQKEQIYRVGFSVKNYRKCLKNIDKYQYEGSDCIVLLTGNIVNGFAIENAGLAVQVKIPKAEQC
;
A
#
# COMPACT_ATOMS: atom_id res chain seq x y z
N MET A 1 5.61 9.91 41.65
CA MET A 1 4.17 9.61 41.54
C MET A 1 4.00 8.09 41.64
N ARG A 2 3.40 7.56 42.72
CA ARG A 2 3.23 6.11 42.90
C ARG A 2 2.18 5.62 41.90
N LEU A 3 2.61 4.78 40.95
CA LEU A 3 1.71 4.11 40.03
C LEU A 3 1.00 2.98 40.77
N ASP A 4 -0.31 2.85 40.58
CA ASP A 4 -1.12 1.75 41.08
C ASP A 4 -1.75 0.96 39.92
N LYS A 5 -2.35 -0.20 40.24
CA LYS A 5 -3.06 -1.05 39.27
C LYS A 5 -4.17 -0.27 38.54
N LYS A 6 -4.83 0.67 39.25
CA LYS A 6 -5.93 1.49 38.73
C LYS A 6 -5.46 2.39 37.58
N GLN A 7 -4.27 2.98 37.69
CA GLN A 7 -3.68 3.79 36.63
C GLN A 7 -3.33 2.96 35.38
N LEU A 8 -2.84 1.72 35.53
CA LEU A 8 -2.56 0.84 34.38
C LEU A 8 -3.85 0.44 33.65
N ASN A 9 -4.91 0.08 34.39
CA ASN A 9 -6.22 -0.22 33.80
C ASN A 9 -6.84 0.99 33.13
N LYS A 10 -6.75 2.17 33.74
CA LYS A 10 -7.19 3.43 33.12
C LYS A 10 -6.48 3.67 31.78
N MET A 11 -5.16 3.46 31.72
CA MET A 11 -4.40 3.58 30.48
C MET A 11 -4.85 2.57 29.41
N LEU A 12 -5.12 1.32 29.79
CA LEU A 12 -5.59 0.29 28.86
C LEU A 12 -6.99 0.62 28.32
N ASN A 13 -7.91 1.02 29.18
CA ASN A 13 -9.30 1.33 28.81
C ASN A 13 -9.43 2.62 28.02
N GLN A 14 -8.55 3.62 28.25
CA GLN A 14 -8.47 4.81 27.39
C GLN A 14 -8.04 4.49 25.97
N ALA A 15 -7.27 3.42 25.79
CA ALA A 15 -6.71 3.03 24.51
C ALA A 15 -7.56 1.97 23.78
N LEU A 16 -8.37 1.22 24.53
CA LEU A 16 -9.24 0.14 24.04
C LEU A 16 -10.66 0.30 24.60
N ASP A 17 -11.24 -0.79 25.09
CA ASP A 17 -12.60 -0.91 25.62
C ASP A 17 -12.53 -1.38 27.08
N GLU A 18 -13.60 -1.19 27.85
CA GLU A 18 -13.67 -1.52 29.28
C GLU A 18 -13.63 -3.03 29.56
N ARG A 19 -13.80 -3.86 28.52
CA ARG A 19 -13.65 -5.33 28.60
C ARG A 19 -12.22 -5.80 28.87
N TYR A 20 -11.23 -4.93 28.71
CA TYR A 20 -9.83 -5.25 28.94
C TYR A 20 -9.43 -4.89 30.38
N SER A 21 -8.60 -5.75 31.00
CA SER A 21 -8.05 -5.48 32.33
C SER A 21 -6.63 -6.03 32.47
N ILE A 22 -5.88 -5.47 33.40
CA ILE A 22 -4.52 -5.86 33.75
C ILE A 22 -4.56 -6.48 35.14
N ASP A 23 -4.14 -7.73 35.22
CA ASP A 23 -4.01 -8.47 36.45
C ASP A 23 -2.58 -8.92 36.68
N LYS A 24 -2.14 -8.81 37.93
CA LYS A 24 -0.92 -9.47 38.38
C LYS A 24 -1.26 -10.92 38.72
N LEU A 25 -0.68 -11.85 37.98
CA LEU A 25 -0.85 -13.28 38.20
C LEU A 25 0.29 -13.80 39.08
N PRO A 26 -0.01 -14.37 40.25
CA PRO A 26 0.97 -15.09 41.06
C PRO A 26 1.30 -16.44 40.40
N ASN A 27 2.38 -17.09 40.86
CA ASN A 27 2.88 -18.35 40.29
C ASN A 27 1.78 -19.42 40.18
N SER A 28 1.03 -19.65 41.26
CA SER A 28 -0.03 -20.67 41.31
C SER A 28 -1.10 -20.53 40.22
N VAL A 29 -1.44 -19.29 39.85
CA VAL A 29 -2.42 -19.01 38.80
C VAL A 29 -1.74 -19.04 37.44
N ALA A 30 -0.51 -18.55 37.32
CA ALA A 30 0.25 -18.57 36.06
C ALA A 30 0.50 -20.00 35.56
N ASP A 31 0.77 -20.94 36.48
CA ASP A 31 1.00 -22.35 36.17
C ASP A 31 -0.27 -23.02 35.58
N GLN A 32 -1.47 -22.67 36.07
CA GLN A 32 -2.74 -23.18 35.53
C GLN A 32 -2.93 -22.83 34.04
N TYR A 33 -2.36 -21.70 33.60
CA TYR A 33 -2.44 -21.24 32.21
C TYR A 33 -1.16 -21.54 31.41
N ASN A 34 -0.19 -22.25 31.99
CA ASN A 34 1.12 -22.55 31.40
C ASN A 34 1.85 -21.28 30.90
N ILE A 35 1.87 -20.23 31.74
CA ILE A 35 2.53 -18.94 31.46
C ILE A 35 3.42 -18.51 32.62
N LYS A 36 4.28 -17.51 32.40
CA LYS A 36 5.13 -16.94 33.46
C LYS A 36 4.33 -15.98 34.36
N PRO A 37 4.64 -15.89 35.67
CA PRO A 37 4.01 -14.94 36.59
C PRO A 37 4.35 -13.48 36.25
N GLY A 38 3.46 -12.56 36.61
CA GLY A 38 3.63 -11.12 36.36
C GLY A 38 2.34 -10.41 35.96
N TYR A 39 2.43 -9.23 35.37
CA TYR A 39 1.26 -8.49 34.89
C TYR A 39 0.85 -8.99 33.49
N HIS A 40 -0.42 -9.36 33.34
CA HIS A 40 -1.00 -9.83 32.07
C HIS A 40 -2.26 -9.05 31.72
N ILE A 41 -2.54 -8.99 30.41
CA ILE A 41 -3.79 -8.44 29.90
C ILE A 41 -4.82 -9.56 29.81
N LYS A 42 -6.02 -9.29 30.32
CA LYS A 42 -7.22 -10.13 30.21
C LYS A 42 -8.30 -9.43 29.41
N CYS A 43 -9.13 -10.23 28.72
CA CYS A 43 -10.39 -9.81 28.11
C CYS A 43 -11.41 -10.92 28.35
N ASP A 44 -12.57 -10.60 28.95
CA ASP A 44 -13.68 -11.55 29.19
C ASP A 44 -13.21 -12.94 29.69
N ASN A 45 -12.36 -12.95 30.73
CA ASN A 45 -11.75 -14.12 31.38
C ASN A 45 -10.63 -14.86 30.62
N LYS A 46 -10.20 -14.39 29.45
CA LYS A 46 -9.06 -14.97 28.72
C LYS A 46 -7.79 -14.14 28.89
N ILE A 47 -6.66 -14.80 29.14
CA ILE A 47 -5.35 -14.15 29.18
C ILE A 47 -4.83 -13.98 27.76
N LEU A 48 -4.61 -12.73 27.34
CA LEU A 48 -4.21 -12.40 25.97
C LEU A 48 -2.68 -12.40 25.79
N THR A 49 -1.92 -12.04 26.83
CA THR A 49 -0.46 -11.95 26.74
C THR A 49 0.20 -13.26 27.16
N LYS A 50 0.81 -13.97 26.21
CA LYS A 50 1.61 -15.20 26.47
C LYS A 50 2.85 -14.96 27.33
N LYS A 51 3.38 -13.73 27.33
CA LYS A 51 4.50 -13.27 28.18
C LYS A 51 4.01 -12.13 29.08
N PRO A 52 4.47 -12.02 30.34
CA PRO A 52 4.09 -10.93 31.22
C PRO A 52 4.59 -9.57 30.68
N LEU A 53 3.77 -8.53 30.86
CA LEU A 53 4.15 -7.13 30.63
C LEU A 53 5.27 -6.70 31.59
N GLY A 54 5.43 -7.37 32.72
CA GLY A 54 6.54 -7.14 33.64
C GLY A 54 6.29 -7.76 35.00
N VAL A 55 7.31 -7.77 35.84
CA VAL A 55 7.24 -8.31 37.21
C VAL A 55 6.80 -7.23 38.20
N ASN A 56 7.10 -5.96 37.89
CA ASN A 56 6.70 -4.78 38.66
C ASN A 56 5.89 -3.78 37.81
N LEU A 57 5.32 -2.77 38.48
CA LEU A 57 4.43 -1.78 37.87
C LEU A 57 5.12 -0.88 36.83
N ALA A 58 6.40 -0.54 37.03
CA ALA A 58 7.15 0.32 36.12
C ALA A 58 7.44 -0.40 34.79
N GLU A 59 7.89 -1.65 34.87
CA GLU A 59 8.11 -2.52 33.71
C GLU A 59 6.78 -2.80 32.99
N ALA A 60 5.72 -3.12 33.74
CA ALA A 60 4.39 -3.36 33.18
C ALA A 60 3.87 -2.14 32.43
N LYS A 61 4.09 -0.91 32.94
CA LYS A 61 3.71 0.32 32.25
C LYS A 61 4.44 0.49 30.92
N ALA A 62 5.75 0.25 30.91
CA ALA A 62 6.55 0.38 29.70
C ALA A 62 6.12 -0.62 28.61
N LYS A 63 5.95 -1.90 28.97
CA LYS A 63 5.51 -2.92 28.00
C LYS A 63 4.03 -2.79 27.64
N LEU A 64 3.17 -2.28 28.53
CA LEU A 64 1.79 -1.97 28.20
C LEU A 64 1.71 -0.94 27.08
N ARG A 65 2.49 0.15 27.17
CA ARG A 65 2.57 1.15 26.10
C ARG A 65 3.02 0.53 24.79
N ALA A 66 4.09 -0.27 24.82
CA ALA A 66 4.58 -0.97 23.62
C ALA A 66 3.53 -1.92 23.04
N TRP A 67 2.83 -2.67 23.89
CA TRP A 67 1.79 -3.60 23.49
C TRP A 67 0.58 -2.89 22.87
N ILE A 68 0.11 -1.80 23.49
CA ILE A 68 -0.96 -0.94 22.98
C ILE A 68 -0.60 -0.40 21.58
N LEU A 69 0.63 0.09 21.40
CA LEU A 69 1.12 0.58 20.10
C LEU A 69 1.14 -0.50 19.00
N LEU A 70 1.29 -1.77 19.38
CA LEU A 70 1.32 -2.91 18.46
C LEU A 70 -0.08 -3.48 18.18
N ASN A 71 -1.03 -3.37 19.11
CA ASN A 71 -2.30 -4.10 19.10
C ASN A 71 -3.55 -3.23 18.98
N ILE A 72 -3.49 -1.92 19.23
CA ILE A 72 -4.53 -1.03 18.71
C ILE A 72 -4.47 -1.18 17.20
N GLN A 73 -5.57 -1.66 16.61
CA GLN A 73 -5.74 -1.64 15.17
C GLN A 73 -5.44 -0.22 14.74
N ARG A 74 -4.29 -0.02 14.09
CA ARG A 74 -4.00 1.23 13.41
C ARG A 74 -5.26 1.52 12.60
N PRO A 75 -5.85 2.73 12.72
CA PRO A 75 -6.99 3.08 11.89
C PRO A 75 -6.64 2.67 10.47
N ASP A 76 -7.63 2.16 9.73
CA ASP A 76 -7.35 1.73 8.38
C ASP A 76 -6.63 2.86 7.61
N LYS A 77 -5.93 2.49 6.55
CA LYS A 77 -5.12 3.44 5.78
C LYS A 77 -5.91 4.71 5.39
N TYR A 78 -7.21 4.59 5.15
CA TYR A 78 -8.06 5.71 4.75
C TYR A 78 -8.38 6.63 5.92
N GLU A 79 -8.70 6.07 7.08
CA GLU A 79 -8.92 6.80 8.33
C GLU A 79 -7.66 7.52 8.78
N ARG A 80 -6.48 6.90 8.67
CA ARG A 80 -5.20 7.58 8.96
C ARG A 80 -4.99 8.82 8.11
N HIS A 81 -5.30 8.76 6.81
CA HIS A 81 -5.15 9.92 5.94
C HIS A 81 -6.18 11.01 6.26
N ARG A 82 -7.37 10.63 6.73
CA ARG A 82 -8.40 11.58 7.19
C ARG A 82 -7.93 12.29 8.45
N LEU A 83 -7.49 11.53 9.46
CA LEU A 83 -6.99 12.07 10.72
C LEU A 83 -5.73 12.92 10.51
N ALA A 84 -4.83 12.53 9.61
CA ALA A 84 -3.67 13.34 9.23
C ALA A 84 -4.08 14.68 8.58
N LEU A 85 -5.17 14.70 7.81
CA LEU A 85 -5.71 15.94 7.25
C LEU A 85 -6.39 16.81 8.32
N ASP A 86 -7.12 16.20 9.26
CA ASP A 86 -7.70 16.92 10.39
C ASP A 86 -6.61 17.54 11.28
N PHE A 87 -5.50 16.83 11.48
CA PHE A 87 -4.32 17.36 12.15
C PHE A 87 -3.71 18.55 11.40
N LEU A 88 -3.64 18.51 10.06
CA LEU A 88 -3.18 19.66 9.26
C LEU A 88 -4.11 20.88 9.41
N TYR A 89 -5.43 20.67 9.48
CA TYR A 89 -6.39 21.76 9.77
C TYR A 89 -6.15 22.39 11.14
N ALA A 90 -5.90 21.56 12.16
CA ALA A 90 -5.65 22.04 13.51
C ALA A 90 -4.30 22.76 13.63
N THR A 91 -3.27 22.26 12.94
CA THR A 91 -1.90 22.78 13.08
C THR A 91 -1.69 24.07 12.28
N TYR A 92 -2.23 24.15 11.05
CA TYR A 92 -2.09 25.33 10.20
C TYR A 92 -3.45 25.82 9.70
N PRO A 93 -4.34 26.31 10.58
CA PRO A 93 -5.71 26.68 10.24
C PRO A 93 -5.81 27.83 9.22
N LYS A 94 -4.78 28.67 9.12
CA LYS A 94 -4.70 29.75 8.13
C LYS A 94 -4.31 29.26 6.73
N CYS A 95 -3.68 28.08 6.64
CA CYS A 95 -3.21 27.48 5.39
C CYS A 95 -4.18 26.38 4.91
N PHE A 96 -4.61 25.50 5.83
CA PHE A 96 -5.57 24.45 5.55
C PHE A 96 -6.93 24.81 6.14
N VAL A 97 -7.89 25.05 5.27
CA VAL A 97 -9.27 25.38 5.65
C VAL A 97 -10.16 24.16 5.39
N PRO A 98 -10.94 23.69 6.38
CA PRO A 98 -11.85 22.57 6.19
C PRO A 98 -12.76 22.74 4.98
N LEU A 99 -12.84 21.69 4.17
CA LEU A 99 -13.61 21.70 2.92
C LEU A 99 -15.13 21.78 3.14
N LYS A 100 -15.62 21.60 4.37
CA LYS A 100 -17.06 21.64 4.69
C LYS A 100 -17.59 23.08 4.86
N ASN A 101 -16.79 24.01 5.36
CA ASN A 101 -17.24 25.40 5.57
C ASN A 101 -17.33 26.17 4.25
N LYS A 102 -18.51 26.65 3.86
CA LYS A 102 -18.67 27.44 2.63
C LYS A 102 -18.20 28.90 2.77
N LYS A 103 -18.18 29.44 3.99
CA LYS A 103 -17.92 30.86 4.27
C LYS A 103 -16.42 31.22 4.31
N ASP A 104 -15.56 30.25 4.57
CA ASP A 104 -14.14 30.52 4.76
C ASP A 104 -13.42 30.75 3.43
N LYS A 105 -12.65 31.84 3.37
CA LYS A 105 -11.80 32.19 2.22
C LYS A 105 -10.69 31.15 2.08
N ARG A 106 -10.49 30.65 0.86
CA ARG A 106 -9.50 29.61 0.56
C ARG A 106 -8.45 30.14 -0.40
N TYR A 107 -7.25 29.57 -0.27
CA TYR A 107 -6.08 29.96 -1.04
C TYR A 107 -5.44 28.72 -1.66
N ALA A 108 -4.66 28.92 -2.73
CA ALA A 108 -3.76 27.89 -3.22
C ALA A 108 -2.60 27.72 -2.22
N LEU A 109 -1.99 26.54 -2.15
CA LEU A 109 -0.81 26.34 -1.28
C LEU A 109 0.45 26.88 -1.98
N ALA A 110 1.40 27.36 -1.20
CA ALA A 110 2.73 27.72 -1.68
C ALA A 110 3.42 26.55 -2.43
N ILE A 111 4.25 26.88 -3.42
CA ILE A 111 5.11 25.88 -4.05
C ILE A 111 6.11 25.40 -3.00
N GLY A 112 6.30 24.08 -2.88
CA GLY A 112 7.21 23.52 -1.87
C GLY A 112 6.61 23.37 -0.46
N ILE A 113 5.31 23.66 -0.27
CA ILE A 113 4.64 23.54 1.05
C ILE A 113 4.85 22.17 1.72
N ARG A 114 5.02 21.10 0.93
CA ARG A 114 5.30 19.76 1.45
C ARG A 114 6.63 19.71 2.21
N GLN A 115 7.68 20.34 1.66
CA GLN A 115 9.00 20.40 2.26
C GLN A 115 8.95 21.24 3.54
N ASP A 116 8.20 22.35 3.52
CA ASP A 116 8.00 23.20 4.69
C ASP A 116 7.31 22.42 5.82
N ILE A 117 6.27 21.65 5.51
CA ILE A 117 5.57 20.80 6.48
C ILE A 117 6.51 19.76 7.06
N ILE A 118 7.30 19.08 6.21
CA ILE A 118 8.24 18.07 6.67
C ILE A 118 9.27 18.70 7.60
N LYS A 119 9.84 19.84 7.24
CA LYS A 119 10.86 20.56 8.02
C LYS A 119 10.32 21.03 9.38
N ASP A 120 9.10 21.56 9.44
CA ASP A 120 8.51 22.00 10.72
C ASP A 120 8.09 20.82 11.61
N MET A 121 7.72 19.67 11.00
CA MET A 121 7.11 18.54 11.72
C MET A 121 8.06 17.42 12.10
N VAL A 122 9.35 17.43 11.71
CA VAL A 122 10.29 16.32 11.99
C VAL A 122 10.25 15.88 13.46
N ASP A 123 10.17 16.84 14.39
CA ASP A 123 10.21 16.58 15.83
C ASP A 123 8.86 16.80 16.54
N LYS A 124 7.81 17.20 15.81
CA LYS A 124 6.49 17.60 16.38
C LYS A 124 5.36 16.66 16.01
N LEU A 125 5.66 15.54 15.32
CA LEU A 125 4.66 14.56 14.90
C LEU A 125 4.04 13.84 16.10
N PRO A 126 2.69 13.79 16.19
CA PRO A 126 2.03 12.88 17.10
C PRO A 126 2.48 11.44 16.85
N PHE A 127 2.62 10.64 17.91
CA PHE A 127 3.16 9.28 17.81
C PHE A 127 2.32 8.36 16.90
N GLU A 128 1.06 8.72 16.66
CA GLU A 128 0.13 8.00 15.80
C GLU A 128 0.43 8.17 14.30
N PHE A 129 1.15 9.23 13.92
CA PHE A 129 1.40 9.58 12.52
C PHE A 129 2.85 9.40 12.12
N SER A 130 3.06 8.88 10.91
CA SER A 130 4.33 8.99 10.21
C SER A 130 4.30 10.17 9.25
N LEU A 131 5.47 10.66 8.84
CA LEU A 131 5.59 11.66 7.76
C LEU A 131 4.84 11.23 6.49
N LYS A 132 4.75 9.92 6.22
CA LYS A 132 4.01 9.39 5.08
C LYS A 132 2.51 9.64 5.20
N ASP A 133 1.93 9.53 6.40
CA ASP A 133 0.50 9.79 6.60
C ASP A 133 0.17 11.26 6.38
N ILE A 134 1.02 12.17 6.87
CA ILE A 134 0.89 13.61 6.63
C ILE A 134 0.93 13.91 5.13
N GLN A 135 1.87 13.31 4.40
CA GLN A 135 1.96 13.47 2.95
C GLN A 135 0.71 12.96 2.22
N MET A 136 0.12 11.86 2.68
CA MET A 136 -1.11 11.32 2.12
C MET A 136 -2.34 12.17 2.47
N GLY A 137 -2.39 12.72 3.68
CA GLY A 137 -3.41 13.70 4.10
C GLY A 137 -3.35 14.98 3.27
N LEU A 138 -2.15 15.52 3.06
CA LEU A 138 -1.90 16.65 2.15
C LEU A 138 -2.34 16.32 0.72
N GLY A 139 -1.96 15.14 0.21
CA GLY A 139 -2.39 14.68 -1.11
C GLY A 139 -3.92 14.65 -1.24
N ARG A 140 -4.62 14.20 -0.19
CA ARG A 140 -6.08 14.17 -0.14
C ARG A 140 -6.70 15.56 -0.17
N TYR A 141 -6.12 16.54 0.52
CA TYR A 141 -6.52 17.95 0.43
C TYR A 141 -6.38 18.47 -1.01
N CYS A 142 -5.21 18.24 -1.61
CA CYS A 142 -4.88 18.70 -2.96
C CYS A 142 -5.74 18.06 -4.05
N MET A 143 -6.22 16.83 -3.85
CA MET A 143 -7.12 16.14 -4.79
C MET A 143 -8.58 16.58 -4.67
N SER A 144 -8.94 17.39 -3.67
CA SER A 144 -10.31 17.84 -3.51
C SER A 144 -10.75 18.74 -4.67
N LYS A 145 -12.00 18.59 -5.13
CA LYS A 145 -12.56 19.41 -6.21
C LYS A 145 -12.45 20.92 -5.94
N LYS A 146 -12.62 21.32 -4.67
CA LYS A 146 -12.53 22.72 -4.26
C LYS A 146 -11.10 23.26 -4.38
N TYR A 147 -10.10 22.49 -3.96
CA TYR A 147 -8.71 22.90 -4.09
C TYR A 147 -8.24 22.88 -5.56
N ARG A 148 -8.65 21.87 -6.33
CA ARG A 148 -8.37 21.80 -7.77
C ARG A 148 -8.86 23.03 -8.52
N LYS A 149 -10.05 23.56 -8.17
CA LYS A 149 -10.55 24.83 -8.71
C LYS A 149 -9.61 26.01 -8.43
N LEU A 150 -9.12 26.14 -7.19
CA LEU A 150 -8.17 27.21 -6.83
C LEU A 150 -6.86 27.10 -7.63
N LYS A 151 -6.38 25.87 -7.84
CA LYS A 151 -5.17 25.61 -8.63
C LYS A 151 -5.36 25.86 -10.13
N SER A 152 -6.60 25.76 -10.65
CA SER A 152 -6.92 26.03 -12.06
C SER A 152 -7.30 27.48 -12.35
N THR A 153 -7.29 28.38 -11.37
CA THR A 153 -7.68 29.77 -11.54
C THR A 153 -6.46 30.67 -11.43
N VAL A 154 -6.10 31.32 -12.54
CA VAL A 154 -4.99 32.29 -12.63
C VAL A 154 -5.21 33.44 -11.65
N GLY A 155 -4.14 33.94 -11.04
CA GLY A 155 -4.19 35.04 -10.06
C GLY A 155 -4.69 34.61 -8.67
N THR A 156 -4.97 33.32 -8.46
CA THR A 156 -5.34 32.83 -7.12
C THR A 156 -4.14 32.97 -6.17
N PRO A 157 -4.26 33.67 -5.03
CA PRO A 157 -3.14 33.84 -4.11
C PRO A 157 -2.72 32.51 -3.49
N ARG A 158 -1.41 32.33 -3.34
CA ARG A 158 -0.77 31.19 -2.69
C ARG A 158 -0.35 31.55 -1.28
N VAL A 159 -0.65 30.68 -0.31
CA VAL A 159 -0.31 30.89 1.10
C VAL A 159 0.72 29.89 1.62
N ASN A 160 1.63 30.36 2.47
CA ASN A 160 2.57 29.52 3.22
C ASN A 160 1.92 28.93 4.50
N LEU A 161 2.70 28.20 5.31
CA LEU A 161 2.19 27.58 6.55
C LEU A 161 1.68 28.58 7.59
N LYS A 162 2.19 29.82 7.58
CA LYS A 162 1.75 30.90 8.48
C LYS A 162 0.47 31.58 7.97
N GLY A 163 0.04 31.28 6.75
CA GLY A 163 -1.09 31.93 6.09
C GLY A 163 -0.74 33.24 5.38
N GLU A 164 0.55 33.53 5.18
CA GLU A 164 1.01 34.71 4.45
C GLU A 164 0.99 34.43 2.94
N ILE A 165 0.63 35.44 2.15
CA ILE A 165 0.61 35.34 0.69
C ILE A 165 2.05 35.41 0.18
N VAL A 166 2.49 34.38 -0.54
CA VAL A 166 3.87 34.24 -1.05
C VAL A 166 3.95 34.21 -2.58
N GLY A 167 2.82 34.39 -3.26
CA GLY A 167 2.74 34.43 -4.70
C GLY A 167 1.32 34.17 -5.18
N GLU A 168 1.19 33.84 -6.46
CA GLU A 168 -0.09 33.55 -7.11
C GLU A 168 0.03 32.37 -8.08
N VAL A 169 -1.12 31.90 -8.56
CA VAL A 169 -1.19 30.86 -9.59
C VAL A 169 -0.97 31.50 -10.97
N THR A 170 0.06 31.08 -11.68
CA THR A 170 0.40 31.62 -13.00
C THR A 170 -0.33 30.87 -14.13
N GLU A 171 -0.40 31.48 -15.32
CA GLU A 171 -1.03 30.86 -16.49
C GLU A 171 -0.36 29.55 -16.92
N GLU A 172 0.97 29.49 -16.85
CA GLU A 172 1.76 28.31 -17.19
C GLU A 172 1.42 27.13 -16.27
N GLU A 173 1.27 27.39 -14.97
CA GLU A 173 0.90 26.37 -13.99
C GLU A 173 -0.50 25.82 -14.24
N VAL A 174 -1.45 26.68 -14.61
CA VAL A 174 -2.82 26.27 -14.96
C VAL A 174 -2.81 25.40 -16.21
N LYS A 175 -2.06 25.78 -17.26
CA LYS A 175 -1.91 24.99 -18.48
C LYS A 175 -1.35 23.60 -18.18
N LEU A 176 -0.27 23.51 -17.40
CA LEU A 176 0.33 22.23 -16.99
C LEU A 176 -0.64 21.37 -16.16
N PHE A 177 -1.37 21.99 -15.23
CA PHE A 177 -2.35 21.30 -14.40
C PHE A 177 -3.50 20.72 -15.23
N LEU A 178 -4.11 21.51 -16.11
CA LEU A 178 -5.20 21.07 -16.99
C LEU A 178 -4.74 19.98 -17.97
N ALA A 179 -3.52 20.08 -18.50
CA ALA A 179 -2.94 19.03 -19.34
C ALA A 179 -2.81 17.69 -18.58
N SER A 180 -2.37 17.73 -17.31
CA SER A 180 -2.27 16.54 -16.47
C SER A 180 -3.64 15.94 -16.09
N GLU A 181 -4.67 16.77 -15.95
CA GLU A 181 -6.05 16.32 -15.67
C GLU A 181 -6.65 15.58 -16.87
N ASN A 182 -6.40 16.09 -18.07
CA ASN A 182 -6.88 15.48 -19.31
C ASN A 182 -6.23 14.11 -19.54
N GLN A 183 -4.96 13.94 -19.18
CA GLN A 183 -4.30 12.63 -19.21
C GLN A 183 -4.87 11.65 -18.16
N LEU A 184 -5.27 12.13 -16.98
CA LEU A 184 -5.92 11.30 -15.95
C LEU A 184 -7.36 10.89 -16.33
N ASN A 185 -8.08 11.74 -17.06
CA ASN A 185 -9.45 11.44 -17.51
C ASN A 185 -9.52 10.45 -18.69
N VAL A 186 -8.38 10.12 -19.32
CA VAL A 186 -8.31 9.04 -20.32
C VAL A 186 -8.41 7.65 -19.66
N HIS A 187 -8.36 7.53 -18.33
CA HIS A 187 -8.54 6.27 -17.60
C HIS A 187 -9.59 6.37 -16.48
N GLN A 188 -10.84 6.03 -16.83
CA GLN A 188 -11.75 5.10 -16.13
C GLN A 188 -13.19 5.34 -16.64
N LYS A 189 -13.55 4.76 -17.80
CA LYS A 189 -14.97 4.50 -18.09
C LYS A 189 -15.46 3.51 -17.04
N THR A 190 -16.21 4.00 -16.05
CA THR A 190 -16.91 3.18 -15.06
C THR A 190 -17.77 2.14 -15.77
N ILE A 191 -17.46 0.87 -15.52
CA ILE A 191 -18.17 -0.28 -16.10
C ILE A 191 -19.52 -0.42 -15.40
N PRO A 192 -20.65 -0.59 -16.12
CA PRO A 192 -21.94 -0.90 -15.52
C PRO A 192 -21.86 -2.25 -14.79
N LYS A 193 -22.35 -2.29 -13.54
CA LYS A 193 -22.47 -3.53 -12.77
C LYS A 193 -23.50 -4.44 -13.45
N ILE A 194 -23.04 -5.48 -14.14
CA ILE A 194 -23.91 -6.49 -14.74
C ILE A 194 -24.37 -7.45 -13.63
N ARG A 195 -25.66 -7.39 -13.30
CA ARG A 195 -26.34 -8.34 -12.43
C ARG A 195 -26.70 -9.55 -13.28
N VAL A 196 -25.95 -10.65 -13.14
CA VAL A 196 -26.22 -11.90 -13.87
C VAL A 196 -27.54 -12.47 -13.36
N LYS A 197 -28.60 -12.41 -14.18
CA LYS A 197 -29.82 -13.20 -13.97
C LYS A 197 -29.57 -14.57 -14.58
N ASN A 198 -29.36 -15.58 -13.73
CA ASN A 198 -29.37 -16.97 -14.15
C ASN A 198 -30.82 -17.40 -14.40
N THR A 199 -31.30 -17.27 -15.62
CA THR A 199 -32.52 -17.96 -16.09
C THR A 199 -32.09 -19.25 -16.76
N PHE A 200 -31.96 -20.32 -15.97
CA PHE A 200 -31.67 -21.66 -16.47
C PHE A 200 -32.97 -22.49 -16.43
N SER A 201 -33.71 -22.51 -17.53
CA SER A 201 -34.79 -23.50 -17.74
C SER A 201 -34.26 -24.58 -18.68
N GLN A 202 -33.89 -25.73 -18.12
CA GLN A 202 -33.56 -26.91 -18.92
C GLN A 202 -34.86 -27.54 -19.44
N LYS A 203 -35.06 -27.53 -20.76
CA LYS A 203 -35.90 -28.53 -21.42
C LYS A 203 -34.98 -29.54 -22.10
N LYS A 204 -35.14 -30.80 -21.70
CA LYS A 204 -34.53 -31.98 -22.32
C LYS A 204 -35.18 -32.22 -23.68
N SER A 205 -34.39 -32.29 -24.73
CA SER A 205 -34.65 -33.19 -25.85
C SER A 205 -33.34 -33.43 -26.61
N GLY A 206 -33.07 -34.71 -26.87
CA GLY A 206 -31.89 -35.14 -27.60
C GLY A 206 -32.03 -34.89 -29.09
N ARG A 207 -30.93 -34.46 -29.72
CA ARG A 207 -30.50 -34.82 -31.09
C ARG A 207 -29.24 -34.04 -31.44
N THR A 208 -28.35 -34.73 -32.15
CA THR A 208 -27.24 -34.24 -33.00
C THR A 208 -26.31 -33.19 -32.39
N MET A 209 -25.02 -33.54 -32.26
CA MET A 209 -23.93 -32.66 -31.81
C MET A 209 -23.90 -31.38 -32.64
N SER A 210 -24.62 -30.36 -32.15
CA SER A 210 -24.67 -29.03 -32.73
C SER A 210 -23.25 -28.46 -32.74
N LYS A 211 -22.90 -27.77 -33.83
CA LYS A 211 -21.66 -26.99 -34.01
C LYS A 211 -21.12 -26.45 -32.68
N PRO A 212 -19.80 -26.49 -32.42
CA PRO A 212 -19.23 -26.11 -31.15
C PRO A 212 -19.78 -24.75 -30.73
N LYS A 213 -20.53 -24.74 -29.61
CA LYS A 213 -21.08 -23.51 -29.05
C LYS A 213 -19.92 -22.73 -28.46
N VAL A 214 -19.47 -21.71 -29.19
CA VAL A 214 -18.46 -20.77 -28.71
C VAL A 214 -19.12 -19.86 -27.68
N VAL A 215 -18.65 -19.91 -26.44
CA VAL A 215 -19.06 -18.99 -25.37
C VAL A 215 -17.99 -17.91 -25.24
N ARG A 216 -18.39 -16.66 -25.41
CA ARG A 216 -17.51 -15.51 -25.20
C ARG A 216 -17.48 -15.16 -23.71
N ILE A 217 -16.31 -15.27 -23.09
CA ILE A 217 -16.08 -14.89 -21.69
C ILE A 217 -15.20 -13.64 -21.69
N GLU A 218 -15.73 -12.53 -21.18
CA GLU A 218 -14.97 -11.29 -21.06
C GLU A 218 -14.28 -11.26 -19.70
N VAL A 219 -12.95 -11.21 -19.72
CA VAL A 219 -12.10 -11.14 -18.51
C VAL A 219 -11.34 -9.82 -18.48
N GLN A 220 -11.21 -9.23 -17.29
CA GLN A 220 -10.58 -7.91 -17.12
C GLN A 220 -9.05 -7.95 -17.22
N SER A 221 -8.45 -9.06 -16.82
CA SER A 221 -7.01 -9.29 -16.87
C SER A 221 -6.74 -10.78 -16.88
N LEU A 222 -5.72 -11.21 -17.60
CA LEU A 222 -5.26 -12.59 -17.58
C LEU A 222 -3.94 -12.67 -16.81
N LYS A 223 -3.93 -13.41 -15.70
CA LYS A 223 -2.67 -13.70 -15.01
C LYS A 223 -1.87 -14.67 -15.87
N VAL A 224 -0.68 -14.27 -16.25
CA VAL A 224 0.24 -15.09 -17.04
C VAL A 224 1.48 -15.43 -16.23
N THR A 225 1.97 -16.64 -16.46
CA THR A 225 3.25 -17.12 -15.93
C THR A 225 4.04 -17.66 -17.10
N LEU A 226 5.16 -17.01 -17.42
CA LEU A 226 6.06 -17.42 -18.47
C LEU A 226 7.33 -18.03 -17.85
N PRO A 227 7.55 -19.33 -18.00
CA PRO A 227 8.83 -19.94 -17.64
C PRO A 227 9.91 -19.53 -18.65
N LEU A 228 11.03 -19.04 -18.13
CA LEU A 228 12.20 -18.62 -18.88
C LEU A 228 13.42 -19.40 -18.39
N LYS A 229 14.30 -19.74 -19.31
CA LYS A 229 15.61 -20.29 -18.96
C LYS A 229 16.53 -19.18 -18.44
N PRO A 230 17.47 -19.48 -17.53
CA PRO A 230 18.42 -18.49 -17.01
C PRO A 230 19.20 -17.74 -18.10
N GLU A 231 19.51 -18.41 -19.22
CA GLU A 231 20.30 -17.85 -20.32
C GLU A 231 19.52 -16.81 -21.13
N GLN A 232 18.18 -16.81 -21.03
CA GLN A 232 17.31 -15.85 -21.71
C GLN A 232 17.19 -14.52 -20.96
N ILE A 233 17.80 -14.39 -19.78
CA ILE A 233 17.72 -13.20 -18.94
C ILE A 233 18.91 -12.28 -19.27
N PRO A 234 18.69 -11.09 -19.85
CA PRO A 234 19.78 -10.15 -20.13
C PRO A 234 20.53 -9.75 -18.85
N ARG A 235 21.85 -9.56 -18.92
CA ARG A 235 22.66 -9.19 -17.75
C ARG A 235 23.14 -7.74 -17.78
N ASP A 236 23.16 -7.17 -18.98
CA ASP A 236 23.74 -5.90 -19.37
C ASP A 236 22.79 -4.70 -19.25
N ILE A 237 21.49 -4.93 -19.14
CA ILE A 237 20.48 -3.85 -19.12
C ILE A 237 20.33 -3.13 -17.77
N LEU A 238 21.15 -3.49 -16.77
CA LEU A 238 21.09 -2.89 -15.44
C LEU A 238 21.92 -1.60 -15.38
N PRO A 239 21.40 -0.52 -14.76
CA PRO A 239 22.23 0.62 -14.45
C PRO A 239 23.33 0.20 -13.45
N PRO A 240 24.51 0.85 -13.48
CA PRO A 240 25.59 0.60 -12.53
C PRO A 240 25.14 0.63 -11.07
N ALA A 241 25.80 -0.16 -10.22
CA ALA A 241 25.58 -0.09 -8.78
C ALA A 241 26.07 1.25 -8.23
N GLY A 242 25.36 1.82 -7.24
CA GLY A 242 25.78 3.05 -6.56
C GLY A 242 25.16 4.35 -7.09
N ILE A 243 24.47 4.34 -8.24
CA ILE A 243 23.81 5.54 -8.76
C ILE A 243 22.61 5.92 -7.84
N PRO A 244 22.57 7.13 -7.27
CA PRO A 244 21.45 7.60 -6.47
C PRO A 244 20.15 7.55 -7.28
N GLY A 245 19.11 6.92 -6.73
CA GLY A 245 17.81 6.80 -7.41
C GLY A 245 17.66 5.59 -8.33
N ALA A 246 18.73 4.84 -8.65
CA ALA A 246 18.65 3.64 -9.48
C ALA A 246 17.70 2.56 -8.92
N ALA A 247 17.54 2.51 -7.60
CA ALA A 247 16.59 1.60 -6.95
C ALA A 247 15.11 1.88 -7.29
N LYS A 248 14.77 3.09 -7.75
CA LYS A 248 13.42 3.48 -8.17
C LYS A 248 13.20 3.35 -9.68
N MET A 249 14.25 3.09 -10.46
CA MET A 249 14.14 2.89 -11.90
C MET A 249 13.42 1.59 -12.23
N LYS A 250 12.80 1.57 -13.41
CA LYS A 250 12.20 0.37 -13.99
C LYS A 250 13.03 -0.09 -15.18
N VAL A 251 13.15 -1.41 -15.31
CA VAL A 251 13.71 -2.09 -16.46
C VAL A 251 12.54 -2.61 -17.27
N TYR A 252 12.57 -2.43 -18.58
CA TYR A 252 11.51 -2.87 -19.48
C TYR A 252 12.03 -3.96 -20.41
N TRP A 253 11.25 -5.02 -20.59
CA TRP A 253 11.46 -5.99 -21.66
C TRP A 253 10.28 -5.96 -22.62
N ASP A 254 10.57 -6.22 -23.88
CA ASP A 254 9.58 -6.47 -24.91
C ASP A 254 9.57 -7.99 -25.18
N ILE A 255 8.52 -8.68 -24.73
CA ILE A 255 8.34 -10.13 -24.94
C ILE A 255 7.65 -10.33 -26.27
N VAL A 256 8.34 -10.97 -27.21
CA VAL A 256 7.79 -11.27 -28.54
C VAL A 256 7.18 -12.66 -28.52
N LEU A 257 5.87 -12.74 -28.75
CA LEU A 257 5.16 -13.99 -28.99
C LEU A 257 5.10 -14.22 -30.51
N VAL A 258 5.87 -15.20 -30.97
CA VAL A 258 5.88 -15.63 -32.38
C VAL A 258 4.95 -16.84 -32.52
N GLY A 259 3.80 -16.64 -33.13
CA GLY A 259 2.87 -17.73 -33.47
C GLY A 259 3.21 -18.34 -34.83
N ASN A 260 2.94 -19.63 -35.02
CA ASN A 260 3.13 -20.33 -36.30
C ASN A 260 2.28 -19.67 -37.41
N GLY A 261 2.90 -18.77 -38.19
CA GLY A 261 2.26 -18.05 -39.29
C GLY A 261 1.45 -16.80 -38.90
N GLN A 262 1.53 -16.34 -37.65
CA GLN A 262 0.85 -15.11 -37.21
C GLN A 262 1.84 -13.94 -37.05
N LYS A 263 1.34 -12.70 -37.19
CA LYS A 263 2.13 -11.49 -36.92
C LYS A 263 2.63 -11.52 -35.47
N GLU A 264 3.88 -11.11 -35.29
CA GLU A 264 4.51 -10.99 -33.98
C GLU A 264 3.66 -10.12 -33.05
N GLN A 265 3.41 -10.62 -31.84
CA GLN A 265 2.77 -9.84 -30.79
C GLN A 265 3.81 -9.46 -29.74
N ILE A 266 3.99 -8.17 -29.52
CA ILE A 266 4.99 -7.64 -28.58
C ILE A 266 4.29 -7.23 -27.29
N TYR A 267 4.69 -7.82 -26.18
CA TYR A 267 4.19 -7.50 -24.84
C TYR A 267 5.25 -6.78 -24.03
N ARG A 268 5.00 -5.52 -23.64
CA ARG A 268 5.93 -4.76 -22.80
C ARG A 268 5.72 -5.07 -21.33
N VAL A 269 6.80 -5.45 -20.64
CA VAL A 269 6.80 -5.79 -19.22
C VAL A 269 7.80 -4.93 -18.46
N GLY A 270 7.38 -4.35 -17.34
CA GLY A 270 8.21 -3.47 -16.51
C GLY A 270 8.51 -4.06 -15.14
N PHE A 271 9.79 -4.16 -14.78
CA PHE A 271 10.26 -4.65 -13.48
C PHE A 271 10.97 -3.54 -12.70
N SER A 272 10.94 -3.61 -11.38
CA SER A 272 11.85 -2.77 -10.58
C SER A 272 13.29 -3.27 -10.70
N VAL A 273 14.26 -2.36 -10.79
CA VAL A 273 15.71 -2.70 -10.77
C VAL A 273 16.07 -3.58 -9.57
N LYS A 274 15.41 -3.37 -8.42
CA LYS A 274 15.61 -4.20 -7.21
C LYS A 274 15.17 -5.65 -7.41
N ASN A 275 13.99 -5.89 -7.98
CA ASN A 275 13.51 -7.25 -8.28
C ASN A 275 14.41 -7.93 -9.31
N TYR A 276 14.83 -7.19 -10.33
CA TYR A 276 15.72 -7.69 -11.38
C TYR A 276 17.09 -8.14 -10.85
N ARG A 277 17.77 -7.29 -10.08
CA ARG A 277 19.06 -7.64 -9.43
C ARG A 277 18.92 -8.83 -8.50
N LYS A 278 17.81 -8.95 -7.78
CA LYS A 278 17.54 -10.11 -6.92
C LYS A 278 17.40 -11.40 -7.75
N CYS A 279 16.74 -11.32 -8.90
CA CYS A 279 16.62 -12.44 -9.83
C CYS A 279 18.00 -12.92 -10.29
N LEU A 280 18.83 -12.02 -10.83
CA LEU A 280 20.18 -12.36 -11.31
C LEU A 280 21.05 -12.99 -10.21
N LYS A 281 21.06 -12.40 -8.99
CA LYS A 281 21.81 -12.96 -7.86
C LYS A 281 21.37 -14.38 -7.50
N ASN A 282 20.07 -14.66 -7.58
CA ASN A 282 19.55 -15.99 -7.31
C ASN A 282 19.92 -16.97 -8.42
N ILE A 283 19.90 -16.55 -9.68
CA ILE A 283 20.37 -17.37 -10.82
C ILE A 283 21.84 -17.75 -10.60
N ASP A 284 22.71 -16.76 -10.35
CA ASP A 284 24.14 -16.99 -10.15
C ASP A 284 24.39 -17.91 -8.95
N LYS A 285 23.63 -17.74 -7.87
CA LYS A 285 23.69 -18.60 -6.69
C LYS A 285 23.36 -20.05 -7.04
N TYR A 286 22.24 -20.31 -7.69
CA TYR A 286 21.82 -21.69 -7.98
C TYR A 286 22.68 -22.36 -9.05
N GLN A 287 23.15 -21.61 -10.04
CA GLN A 287 24.10 -22.11 -11.04
C GLN A 287 25.45 -22.47 -10.38
N TYR A 288 25.93 -21.65 -9.44
CA TYR A 288 27.13 -21.96 -8.66
C TYR A 288 26.97 -23.20 -7.78
N GLU A 289 25.77 -23.41 -7.21
CA GLU A 289 25.41 -24.61 -6.45
C GLU A 289 25.17 -25.86 -7.34
N GLY A 290 25.38 -25.77 -8.66
CA GLY A 290 25.17 -26.87 -9.60
C GLY A 290 23.70 -27.29 -9.76
N SER A 291 22.77 -26.43 -9.34
CA SER A 291 21.34 -26.71 -9.36
C SER A 291 20.69 -26.14 -10.62
N ASP A 292 19.88 -26.95 -11.30
CA ASP A 292 19.02 -26.48 -12.38
C ASP A 292 17.96 -25.52 -11.83
N CYS A 293 17.84 -24.33 -12.43
CA CYS A 293 16.85 -23.35 -12.05
C CYS A 293 16.04 -22.84 -13.25
N ILE A 294 14.82 -22.40 -12.96
CA ILE A 294 13.91 -21.78 -13.92
C ILE A 294 13.48 -20.41 -13.40
N VAL A 295 13.38 -19.45 -14.30
CA VAL A 295 12.92 -18.11 -13.98
C VAL A 295 11.46 -17.99 -14.37
N LEU A 296 10.60 -17.70 -13.40
CA LEU A 296 9.19 -17.44 -13.63
C LEU A 296 8.94 -15.95 -13.73
N LEU A 297 8.52 -15.51 -14.91
CA LEU A 297 7.94 -14.20 -15.11
C LEU A 297 6.43 -14.30 -14.84
N THR A 298 5.96 -13.58 -13.82
CA THR A 298 4.54 -13.55 -13.46
C THR A 298 4.00 -12.14 -13.58
N GLY A 299 2.79 -11.97 -14.10
CA GLY A 299 2.13 -10.67 -14.23
C GLY A 299 0.72 -10.78 -14.77
N ASN A 300 0.06 -9.64 -14.94
CA ASN A 300 -1.29 -9.57 -15.49
C ASN A 300 -1.25 -8.90 -16.88
N ILE A 301 -1.71 -9.61 -17.91
CA ILE A 301 -1.96 -8.99 -19.21
C ILE A 301 -3.15 -8.05 -19.06
N VAL A 302 -2.93 -6.78 -19.36
CA VAL A 302 -3.95 -5.74 -19.43
C VAL A 302 -4.16 -5.31 -20.89
N ASN A 303 -5.25 -4.60 -21.15
CA ASN A 303 -5.59 -4.15 -22.49
C ASN A 303 -4.46 -3.27 -23.07
N GLY A 304 -4.05 -3.52 -24.32
CA GLY A 304 -2.95 -2.78 -24.96
C GLY A 304 -1.56 -3.44 -24.88
N PHE A 305 -1.48 -4.78 -24.83
CA PHE A 305 -0.22 -5.54 -24.89
C PHE A 305 0.80 -5.19 -23.78
N ALA A 306 0.33 -4.81 -22.61
CA ALA A 306 1.19 -4.56 -21.44
C ALA A 306 1.01 -5.66 -20.39
N ILE A 307 2.10 -6.04 -19.73
CA ILE A 307 2.09 -6.92 -18.56
C ILE A 307 2.33 -6.08 -17.32
N GLU A 308 1.27 -5.84 -16.55
CA GLU A 308 1.32 -5.08 -15.31
C GLU A 308 1.60 -5.96 -14.09
N ASN A 309 2.10 -5.31 -13.03
CA ASN A 309 2.44 -5.95 -11.76
C ASN A 309 3.39 -7.14 -11.92
N ALA A 310 4.32 -7.00 -12.88
CA ALA A 310 5.22 -8.08 -13.22
C ALA A 310 6.32 -8.28 -12.18
N GLY A 311 6.69 -9.54 -11.96
CA GLY A 311 7.77 -9.93 -11.07
C GLY A 311 8.49 -11.17 -11.58
N LEU A 312 9.80 -11.19 -11.37
CA LEU A 312 10.66 -12.35 -11.60
C LEU A 312 10.86 -13.12 -10.30
N ALA A 313 10.73 -14.44 -10.38
CA ALA A 313 11.05 -15.38 -9.30
C ALA A 313 11.89 -16.52 -9.85
N VAL A 314 12.93 -16.92 -9.13
CA VAL A 314 13.79 -18.06 -9.50
C VAL A 314 13.35 -19.26 -8.68
N GLN A 315 13.09 -20.39 -9.35
CA GLN A 315 12.72 -21.65 -8.72
C GLN A 315 13.75 -22.72 -9.08
N VAL A 316 14.15 -23.53 -8.10
CA VAL A 316 15.01 -24.70 -8.32
C VAL A 316 14.16 -25.83 -8.87
N LYS A 317 14.61 -26.45 -9.95
CA LYS A 317 13.97 -27.64 -10.51
C LYS A 317 14.40 -28.83 -9.66
N ILE A 318 13.56 -29.23 -8.71
CA ILE A 318 13.79 -30.45 -7.96
C ILE A 318 13.60 -31.61 -8.95
N PRO A 319 14.62 -32.44 -9.22
CA PRO A 319 14.44 -33.62 -10.05
C PRO A 319 13.34 -34.45 -9.40
N LYS A 320 12.29 -34.76 -10.17
CA LYS A 320 11.23 -35.65 -9.72
C LYS A 320 11.92 -36.99 -9.51
N ALA A 321 12.17 -37.37 -8.26
CA ALA A 321 12.71 -38.69 -7.95
C ALA A 321 11.84 -39.69 -8.69
N GLU A 322 12.47 -40.50 -9.54
CA GLU A 322 11.79 -41.58 -10.24
C GLU A 322 11.11 -42.41 -9.15
N GLN A 323 9.79 -42.31 -9.08
CA GLN A 323 8.99 -43.20 -8.26
C GLN A 323 9.10 -44.56 -8.95
N CYS A 324 10.09 -45.35 -8.53
CA CYS A 324 10.10 -46.79 -8.73
C CYS A 324 8.91 -47.41 -7.98
#